data_AF-A0AAW6XLU9-F1
#
_entry.id   AF-A0AAW6XLU9-F1
#
_cell.length_a   1.000
_cell.length_b   1.000
_cell.length_c   1.000
_cell.angle_alpha   90.00
_cell.angle_beta   90.00
_cell.angle_gamma   90.00
#
_symmetry.space_group_name_H-M   'P 1'
#
loop_
_entity.id
_entity.type
_entity.pdbx_description
1 polymer ?
#
loop_
_entity_poly.entity_id
_entity_poly.type
_entity_poly.pdbx_seq_one_letter_code
_entity_poly.pdbx_strand_id
1 'polypeptide(L)'
;NLTDFQGQRVLVYFYPKAMTPGCTVQACGLRDNMDELKKAGVDVLGISTDKPEKLSRFAEKELLNFTLLSDEDHQVCEQFGV
;
A
#
# COMPACT_ATOMS: atom_id res chain seq x y z
N ASN A 1 -2.78 -2.87 -13.14
CA ASN A 1 -2.72 -4.35 -13.15
C ASN A 1 -1.32 -4.79 -12.70
N LEU A 2 -1.14 -5.94 -12.04
CA LEU A 2 0.21 -6.38 -11.62
C LEU A 2 1.18 -6.60 -12.81
N THR A 3 0.64 -6.88 -13.99
CA THR A 3 1.42 -6.97 -15.25
C THR A 3 2.16 -5.68 -15.58
N ASP A 4 1.68 -4.53 -15.11
CA ASP A 4 2.33 -3.23 -15.32
C ASP A 4 3.69 -3.15 -14.59
N PHE A 5 3.91 -4.04 -13.60
CA PHE A 5 5.13 -4.14 -12.82
C PHE A 5 6.03 -5.32 -13.26
N GLN A 6 5.74 -5.95 -14.41
CA GLN A 6 6.54 -7.08 -14.88
C GLN A 6 8.02 -6.70 -15.05
N GLY A 7 8.91 -7.49 -14.44
CA GLY A 7 10.35 -7.23 -14.43
C GLY A 7 10.83 -6.25 -13.34
N GLN A 8 9.91 -5.73 -12.52
CA GLN A 8 10.21 -4.85 -11.39
C GLN A 8 10.02 -5.59 -10.07
N ARG A 9 10.67 -5.13 -9.00
CA ARG A 9 10.41 -5.64 -7.65
C ARG A 9 9.31 -4.79 -7.03
N VAL A 10 8.29 -5.44 -6.49
CA VAL A 10 7.17 -4.75 -5.83
C VAL A 10 7.02 -5.30 -4.43
N LEU A 11 7.04 -4.40 -3.45
CA LEU A 11 6.62 -4.67 -2.07
C LEU A 11 5.11 -4.46 -2.00
N VAL A 12 4.37 -5.55 -1.78
CA VAL A 12 2.93 -5.49 -1.49
C VAL A 12 2.72 -5.52 0.01
N TYR A 13 2.16 -4.44 0.53
CA TYR A 13 1.90 -4.22 1.95
C TYR A 13 0.39 -4.32 2.21
N PHE A 14 -0.04 -5.44 2.77
CA PHE A 14 -1.42 -5.63 3.23
C PHE A 14 -1.62 -5.08 4.64
N TYR A 15 -2.72 -4.37 4.87
CA TYR A 15 -3.04 -3.84 6.19
C TYR A 15 -4.56 -3.86 6.46
N PRO A 16 -4.99 -4.10 7.70
CA PRO A 16 -6.40 -4.35 7.99
C PRO A 16 -7.29 -3.11 7.86
N LYS A 17 -6.77 -1.92 8.20
CA LYS A 17 -7.59 -0.70 8.21
C LYS A 17 -6.78 0.58 8.19
N ALA A 18 -7.03 1.41 7.18
CA ALA A 18 -6.48 2.75 7.04
C ALA A 18 -6.84 3.64 8.22
N MET A 19 -5.93 4.56 8.56
CA MET A 19 -6.06 5.55 9.64
C MET A 19 -6.19 4.96 11.06
N THR A 20 -5.76 3.72 11.27
CA THR A 20 -5.58 3.15 12.62
C THR A 20 -4.13 3.35 13.09
N PRO A 21 -3.87 3.51 14.40
CA PRO A 21 -2.53 3.87 14.89
C PRO A 21 -1.40 2.97 14.36
N GLY A 22 -1.59 1.65 14.38
CA GLY A 22 -0.60 0.69 13.88
C GLY A 22 -0.37 0.82 12.37
N CYS A 23 -1.44 0.84 11.57
CA CYS A 23 -1.34 0.94 10.12
C CYS A 23 -0.76 2.30 9.68
N THR A 24 -1.05 3.38 10.41
CA THR A 24 -0.45 4.69 10.17
C THR A 24 1.05 4.67 10.40
N VAL A 25 1.52 4.07 11.49
CA VAL A 25 2.98 3.95 11.76
C VAL A 25 3.67 3.16 10.65
N GLN A 26 3.10 2.04 10.22
CA GLN A 26 3.66 1.22 9.15
C GLN A 26 3.68 1.96 7.80
N ALA A 27 2.58 2.61 7.41
CA ALA A 27 2.50 3.37 6.16
C ALA A 27 3.45 4.58 6.14
N CYS A 28 3.54 5.33 7.24
CA CYS A 28 4.51 6.42 7.37
C CYS A 28 5.96 5.91 7.34
N GLY A 29 6.23 4.74 7.96
CA GLY A 29 7.53 4.10 7.86
C GLY A 29 7.94 3.77 6.42
N LEU A 30 7.02 3.25 5.61
CA LEU A 30 7.26 3.04 4.18
C LEU A 30 7.48 4.37 3.44
N ARG A 31 6.64 5.39 3.70
CA ARG A 31 6.75 6.73 3.11
C ARG A 31 8.14 7.32 3.35
N ASP A 32 8.62 7.25 4.59
CA ASP A 32 9.87 7.87 5.04
C ASP A 32 11.11 7.15 4.47
N ASN A 33 10.98 5.87 4.09
CA ASN A 33 12.07 5.06 3.51
C ASN A 33 11.94 4.86 1.98
N MET A 34 11.03 5.59 1.33
CA MET A 34 10.74 5.40 -0.10
C MET A 34 11.97 5.62 -1.00
N ASP A 35 12.86 6.53 -0.62
CA ASP A 35 14.09 6.80 -1.38
C ASP A 35 15.07 5.62 -1.35
N GLU A 36 15.15 4.89 -0.23
CA GLU A 36 15.99 3.69 -0.12
C GLU A 36 15.39 2.53 -0.92
N LEU A 37 14.07 2.36 -0.86
CA LEU A 37 13.34 1.35 -1.63
C LEU A 37 13.52 1.60 -3.14
N LYS A 38 13.38 2.84 -3.59
CA LYS A 38 13.62 3.22 -4.99
C LYS A 38 15.06 2.95 -5.44
N LYS A 39 16.06 3.26 -4.60
CA LYS A 39 17.47 2.93 -4.89
C LYS A 39 17.71 1.42 -5.01
N ALA A 40 16.93 0.61 -4.28
CA ALA A 40 16.94 -0.85 -4.38
C ALA A 40 16.11 -1.40 -5.56
N GLY A 41 15.48 -0.53 -6.36
CA GLY A 41 14.60 -0.89 -7.48
C GLY A 41 13.28 -1.51 -7.02
N VAL A 42 12.75 -1.07 -5.88
CA VAL A 42 11.51 -1.57 -5.28
C VAL A 42 10.42 -0.50 -5.31
N ASP A 43 9.29 -0.81 -5.92
CA ASP A 43 8.05 -0.05 -5.80
C ASP A 43 7.17 -0.58 -4.65
N VAL A 44 6.29 0.26 -4.12
CA VAL A 44 5.41 -0.07 -3.00
C VAL A 44 3.94 0.06 -3.39
N LEU A 45 3.15 -0.97 -3.09
CA LEU A 45 1.69 -0.97 -3.18
C LEU A 45 1.10 -1.32 -1.82
N GLY A 46 0.26 -0.45 -1.26
CA GLY A 46 -0.53 -0.74 -0.07
C GLY A 46 -1.90 -1.28 -0.44
N ILE A 47 -2.37 -2.35 0.20
CA ILE A 47 -3.69 -2.94 -0.05
C ILE A 47 -4.47 -3.09 1.27
N SER A 48 -5.72 -2.65 1.29
CA SER A 48 -6.68 -2.94 2.37
C SER A 48 -8.09 -3.10 1.83
N THR A 49 -9.02 -3.54 2.68
CA THR A 49 -10.45 -3.63 2.34
C THR A 49 -11.18 -2.29 2.49
N ASP A 50 -10.46 -1.18 2.64
CA ASP A 50 -11.06 0.15 2.77
C ASP A 50 -11.39 0.73 1.40
N LYS A 51 -12.54 1.39 1.30
CA LYS A 51 -13.00 2.05 0.07
C LYS A 51 -12.01 3.07 -0.47
N PRO A 52 -11.99 3.30 -1.81
CA PRO A 52 -11.10 4.29 -2.42
C PRO A 52 -11.16 5.67 -1.79
N GLU A 53 -12.33 6.18 -1.40
CA GLU A 53 -12.45 7.52 -0.79
C GLU A 53 -11.73 7.60 0.57
N LYS A 54 -11.72 6.50 1.33
CA LYS A 54 -11.00 6.44 2.60
C LYS A 54 -9.49 6.34 2.37
N LEU A 55 -9.08 5.60 1.35
CA LEU A 55 -7.67 5.49 0.95
C LEU A 55 -7.11 6.84 0.46
N SER A 56 -7.86 7.58 -0.36
CA SER A 56 -7.46 8.92 -0.80
C SER A 56 -7.24 9.86 0.38
N ARG A 57 -8.17 9.88 1.36
CA ARG A 57 -8.01 10.68 2.58
C ARG A 57 -6.80 10.25 3.41
N PHE A 58 -6.52 8.95 3.49
CA PHE A 58 -5.37 8.44 4.23
C PHE A 58 -4.06 8.87 3.57
N ALA A 59 -3.98 8.74 2.25
CA ALA A 59 -2.83 9.18 1.47
C ALA A 59 -2.59 10.69 1.59
N GLU A 60 -3.63 11.50 1.48
CA GLU A 60 -3.54 12.96 1.64
C GLU A 60 -3.14 13.36 3.06
N LYS A 61 -3.80 12.79 4.07
CA LYS A 61 -3.58 13.16 5.48
C LYS A 61 -2.16 12.82 5.93
N GLU A 62 -1.66 11.65 5.56
CA GLU A 62 -0.34 11.17 5.98
C GLU A 62 0.73 11.43 4.90
N LEU A 63 0.42 12.20 3.85
CA LEU A 63 1.34 12.52 2.75
C LEU A 63 2.03 11.29 2.16
N LEU A 64 1.28 10.19 2.00
CA LEU A 64 1.83 8.94 1.48
C LEU A 64 2.23 9.13 0.02
N ASN A 65 3.44 8.66 -0.31
CA ASN A 65 4.09 8.86 -1.60
C ASN A 65 4.13 7.56 -2.43
N PHE A 66 3.17 6.66 -2.19
CA PHE A 66 3.01 5.38 -2.87
C PHE A 66 1.53 5.05 -3.07
N THR A 67 1.23 4.11 -3.96
CA THR A 67 -0.14 3.77 -4.36
C THR A 67 -0.84 2.93 -3.28
N LEU A 68 -2.09 3.30 -2.97
CA LEU A 68 -3.00 2.49 -2.18
C LEU A 68 -4.09 1.90 -3.07
N LEU A 69 -4.37 0.61 -2.91
CA LEU A 69 -5.38 -0.15 -3.64
C LEU A 69 -6.46 -0.62 -2.67
N SER A 70 -7.70 -0.58 -3.15
CA SER A 70 -8.88 -1.03 -2.43
C SER A 70 -9.24 -2.45 -2.84
N ASP A 71 -9.43 -3.32 -1.87
CA ASP A 71 -9.87 -4.71 -2.00
C ASP A 71 -11.19 -4.91 -1.24
N GLU A 72 -12.25 -4.17 -1.62
CA GLU A 72 -13.50 -4.10 -0.84
C GLU A 72 -14.20 -5.47 -0.68
N ASP A 73 -14.00 -6.37 -1.64
CA ASP A 73 -14.59 -7.71 -1.66
C ASP A 73 -13.64 -8.80 -1.16
N HIS A 74 -12.45 -8.42 -0.69
CA HIS A 74 -11.45 -9.31 -0.09
C HIS A 74 -10.82 -10.33 -1.05
N GLN A 75 -11.12 -10.26 -2.35
CA GLN A 75 -10.67 -11.26 -3.32
C GLN A 75 -9.14 -11.25 -3.49
N VAL A 76 -8.50 -10.07 -3.41
CA VAL A 76 -7.04 -9.97 -3.57
C VAL A 76 -6.33 -10.53 -2.34
N CYS A 77 -6.78 -10.19 -1.13
CA CYS A 77 -6.23 -10.79 0.10
C CYS A 77 -6.34 -12.31 0.09
N GLU A 78 -7.48 -12.87 -0.31
CA GLU A 78 -7.67 -14.33 -0.42
C GLU A 78 -6.69 -14.98 -1.41
N GLN A 79 -6.47 -14.36 -2.57
CA GLN A 79 -5.51 -14.86 -3.57
C GLN A 79 -4.06 -14.83 -3.07
N PHE A 80 -3.73 -13.90 -2.17
CA PHE A 80 -2.42 -13.81 -1.54
C PHE A 80 -2.31 -14.64 -0.24
N GLY A 81 -3.42 -15.17 0.27
CA GLY A 81 -3.46 -15.99 1.49
C GLY A 81 -3.15 -15.21 2.78
N VAL A 82 -3.55 -13.94 2.85
CA VAL A 82 -3.30 -13.01 3.97
C VAL A 82 -4.56 -12.53 4.65
#